data_AF-A0A936GNI7-F1
#
_entry.id   AF-A0A936GNI7-F1
#
_cell.length_a   1.000
_cell.length_b   1.000
_cell.length_c   1.000
_cell.angle_alpha   90.00
_cell.angle_beta   90.00
_cell.angle_gamma   90.00
#
_symmetry.space_group_name_H-M   'P 1'
#
loop_
_entity.id
_entity.type
_entity.pdbx_description
1 polymer ?
#
loop_
_entity_poly.entity_id
_entity_poly.type
_entity_poly.pdbx_seq_one_letter_code
_entity_poly.pdbx_strand_id
1 'polypeptide(L)'
;MESILGLPIDRREQYKQKMKVLYQAKDQENSDLKPSFDTLNWRLQSEVPDYWIPLIPVQADANTGAINFRRGRNRNALGGAQGRILKAFDERLDILEEEIPREGLHLTRTYQLARWIDGSTYLWVGRYKETGRGEGSSGLRFDTALPSAKKE
;
A
#
# COMPACT_ATOMS: atom_id res chain seq x y z
N MET A 1 -6.96 -4.11 10.15
CA MET A 1 -7.87 -3.20 10.86
C MET A 1 -9.24 -3.46 10.28
N GLU A 2 -10.23 -3.75 11.11
CA GLU A 2 -11.61 -3.85 10.66
C GLU A 2 -12.21 -2.44 10.73
N SER A 3 -13.15 -2.13 9.85
CA SER A 3 -14.03 -0.98 10.02
C SER A 3 -14.68 -1.05 11.41
N ILE A 4 -15.23 0.07 11.89
CA ILE A 4 -16.11 0.12 13.07
C ILE A 4 -17.26 -0.92 12.96
N LEU A 5 -17.55 -1.37 11.73
CA LEU A 5 -18.54 -2.39 11.38
C LEU A 5 -17.96 -3.80 11.09
N GLY A 6 -16.69 -4.08 11.40
CA GLY A 6 -16.08 -5.39 11.14
C GLY A 6 -15.66 -5.64 9.69
N LEU A 7 -15.95 -4.72 8.77
CA LEU A 7 -15.68 -4.89 7.33
C LEU A 7 -14.19 -4.78 7.00
N PRO A 8 -13.71 -5.52 5.98
CA PRO A 8 -12.35 -5.37 5.47
C PRO A 8 -12.15 -3.94 4.95
N ILE A 9 -11.11 -3.27 5.46
CA ILE A 9 -10.72 -1.95 4.98
C ILE A 9 -9.77 -2.12 3.78
N ASP A 10 -10.25 -1.78 2.59
CA ASP A 10 -9.39 -1.61 1.41
C ASP A 10 -8.83 -0.18 1.38
N ARG A 11 -7.57 -0.04 1.81
CA ARG A 11 -6.91 1.28 1.84
C ARG A 11 -6.62 1.84 0.45
N ARG A 12 -6.52 1.01 -0.59
CA ARG A 12 -6.33 1.47 -1.96
C ARG A 12 -7.57 2.23 -2.44
N GLU A 13 -8.75 1.66 -2.20
CA GLU A 13 -10.02 2.31 -2.55
C GLU A 13 -10.26 3.57 -1.71
N GLN A 14 -9.98 3.53 -0.41
CA GLN A 14 -10.05 4.72 0.44
C GLN A 14 -9.13 5.85 -0.05
N TYR A 15 -7.89 5.53 -0.44
CA TYR A 15 -6.97 6.51 -0.99
C TYR A 15 -7.47 7.08 -2.32
N LYS A 16 -8.01 6.27 -3.22
CA LYS A 16 -8.61 6.75 -4.48
C LYS A 16 -9.76 7.72 -4.21
N GLN A 17 -10.63 7.41 -3.27
CA GLN A 17 -11.74 8.29 -2.87
C GLN A 17 -11.22 9.61 -2.30
N LYS A 18 -10.25 9.55 -1.38
CA LYS A 18 -9.59 10.73 -0.80
C LYS A 18 -8.95 11.61 -1.89
N MET A 19 -8.21 11.00 -2.82
CA MET A 19 -7.59 11.72 -3.93
C MET A 19 -8.62 12.35 -4.87
N LYS A 20 -9.72 11.65 -5.17
CA LYS A 20 -10.80 12.18 -6.01
C LYS A 20 -11.38 13.46 -5.41
N VAL A 21 -11.68 13.46 -4.12
CA VAL A 21 -12.21 14.64 -3.41
C VAL A 21 -11.19 15.79 -3.42
N LEU A 22 -9.92 15.49 -3.14
CA LEU A 22 -8.86 16.50 -3.17
C LEU A 22 -8.66 17.13 -4.55
N TYR A 23 -8.69 16.32 -5.61
CA TYR A 23 -8.57 16.83 -6.98
C TYR A 23 -9.79 17.66 -7.37
N GLN A 24 -11.00 17.22 -7.04
CA GLN A 24 -12.21 18.01 -7.27
C GLN A 24 -12.15 19.38 -6.58
N ALA A 25 -11.70 19.44 -5.33
CA ALA A 25 -11.54 20.71 -4.61
C ALA A 25 -10.48 21.62 -5.27
N LYS A 26 -9.33 21.07 -5.67
CA LYS A 26 -8.29 21.81 -6.40
C LYS A 26 -8.76 22.32 -7.76
N ASP A 27 -9.56 21.54 -8.47
CA ASP A 27 -10.09 21.95 -9.77
C ASP A 27 -11.10 23.10 -9.62
N GLN A 28 -11.90 23.10 -8.56
CA GLN A 28 -12.80 24.22 -8.24
C GLN A 28 -12.03 25.48 -7.87
N GLU A 29 -10.97 25.38 -7.08
CA GLU A 29 -10.12 26.52 -6.70
C GLU A 29 -9.35 27.11 -7.91
N ASN A 30 -8.94 26.25 -8.84
CA ASN A 30 -8.16 26.64 -10.02
C ASN A 30 -9.03 26.82 -11.28
N SER A 31 -10.35 26.98 -11.15
CA SER A 31 -11.27 27.08 -12.31
C SER A 31 -10.87 28.17 -13.31
N ASP A 32 -10.26 29.24 -12.82
CA ASP A 32 -9.89 30.42 -13.60
C ASP A 32 -8.44 30.36 -14.11
N LEU A 33 -7.68 29.33 -13.74
CA LEU A 33 -6.29 29.16 -14.14
C LEU A 33 -6.20 28.19 -15.31
N LYS A 34 -5.53 28.60 -16.38
CA LYS A 34 -5.23 27.71 -17.52
C LYS A 34 -3.80 27.17 -17.41
N PRO A 35 -3.56 25.90 -17.81
CA PRO A 35 -2.21 25.37 -17.91
C PRO A 35 -1.45 26.08 -19.04
N SER A 36 -0.31 26.67 -18.69
CA SER A 36 0.66 27.25 -19.63
C SER A 36 1.88 26.36 -19.74
N PHE A 37 2.38 26.20 -20.98
CA PHE A 37 3.60 25.46 -21.28
C PHE A 37 4.79 26.38 -21.58
N ASP A 38 4.60 27.71 -21.55
CA ASP A 38 5.68 28.69 -21.74
C ASP A 38 6.69 28.66 -20.59
N THR A 39 6.23 28.25 -19.41
CA THR A 39 7.07 28.02 -18.23
C THR A 39 6.65 26.71 -17.58
N LEU A 40 7.63 25.89 -17.22
CA LEU A 40 7.40 24.58 -16.61
C LEU A 40 7.81 24.60 -15.14
N ASN A 41 6.97 24.00 -14.31
CA ASN A 41 7.28 23.71 -12.92
C ASN A 41 7.94 22.34 -12.84
N TRP A 42 9.19 22.31 -12.37
CA TRP A 42 9.89 21.05 -12.14
C TRP A 42 9.46 20.43 -10.82
N ARG A 43 8.92 19.21 -10.88
CA ARG A 43 8.64 18.38 -9.70
C ARG A 43 9.70 17.28 -9.59
N LEU A 44 10.57 17.40 -8.60
CA LEU A 44 11.62 16.41 -8.32
C LEU A 44 11.05 15.02 -8.02
N GLN A 45 9.96 14.93 -7.25
CA GLN A 45 9.37 13.65 -6.84
C GLN A 45 7.85 13.78 -6.63
N SER A 46 7.10 12.75 -7.02
CA SER A 46 5.69 12.61 -6.65
C SER A 46 5.53 12.06 -5.23
N GLU A 47 4.37 12.32 -4.64
CA GLU A 47 3.98 11.67 -3.40
C GLU A 47 3.62 10.20 -3.64
N VAL A 48 3.87 9.38 -2.61
CA VAL A 48 3.51 7.95 -2.59
C VAL A 48 2.27 7.77 -1.72
N PRO A 49 1.31 6.90 -2.11
CA PRO A 49 0.12 6.65 -1.30
C PRO A 49 0.42 6.20 0.13
N ASP A 50 -0.41 6.63 1.08
CA ASP A 50 -0.29 6.33 2.52
C ASP A 50 -0.50 4.84 2.85
N TYR A 51 -1.10 4.06 1.95
CA TYR A 51 -1.24 2.63 2.09
C TYR A 51 -0.05 1.82 1.56
N TRP A 52 0.88 2.46 0.85
CA TRP A 52 2.03 1.79 0.26
C TRP A 52 3.17 1.66 1.29
N ILE A 53 3.43 0.42 1.72
CA ILE A 53 4.59 0.08 2.58
C ILE A 53 5.53 -0.79 1.75
N PRO A 54 6.71 -0.29 1.35
CA PRO A 54 7.62 -1.05 0.52
C PRO A 54 8.26 -2.21 1.29
N LEU A 55 8.53 -3.30 0.58
CA LEU A 55 9.49 -4.31 0.99
C LEU A 55 10.81 -4.01 0.27
N ILE A 56 11.86 -3.75 1.05
CA ILE A 56 13.17 -3.32 0.57
C ILE A 56 14.10 -4.53 0.60
N PRO A 57 14.78 -4.89 -0.51
CA PRO A 57 15.74 -5.96 -0.51
C PRO A 57 16.94 -5.59 0.38
N VAL A 58 17.33 -6.50 1.25
CA VAL A 58 18.48 -6.39 2.13
C VAL A 58 19.26 -7.68 2.08
N GLN A 59 20.59 -7.59 2.05
CA GLN A 59 21.44 -8.77 2.09
C GLN A 59 21.32 -9.44 3.47
N ALA A 60 20.88 -10.70 3.48
CA ALA A 60 20.73 -11.50 4.69
C ALA A 60 22.07 -12.06 5.16
N ASP A 61 22.92 -12.44 4.21
CA ASP A 61 24.28 -12.93 4.45
C ASP A 61 25.23 -12.39 3.36
N ALA A 62 26.30 -11.77 3.82
CA ALA A 62 27.32 -11.14 2.97
C ALA A 62 28.07 -12.16 2.10
N ASN A 63 28.21 -13.41 2.56
CA ASN A 63 29.02 -14.43 1.89
C ASN A 63 28.24 -15.24 0.86
N THR A 64 26.95 -15.52 1.12
CA THR A 64 26.10 -16.31 0.22
C THR A 64 25.33 -15.46 -0.79
N GLY A 65 25.18 -14.15 -0.52
CA GLY A 65 24.38 -13.26 -1.37
C GLY A 65 22.87 -13.43 -1.18
N ALA A 66 22.42 -14.17 -0.17
CA ALA A 66 21.00 -14.35 0.12
C ALA A 66 20.31 -13.00 0.38
N ILE A 67 19.10 -12.83 -0.16
CA ILE A 67 18.32 -11.60 -0.06
C ILE A 67 17.09 -11.85 0.80
N ASN A 68 16.84 -10.93 1.74
CA ASN A 68 15.56 -10.81 2.42
C ASN A 68 14.85 -9.54 1.99
N PHE A 69 13.54 -9.59 1.90
CA PHE A 69 12.66 -8.43 1.84
C PHE A 69 12.34 -7.91 3.24
N ARG A 70 12.87 -6.73 3.55
CA ARG A 70 12.60 -6.04 4.81
C ARG A 70 11.50 -5.00 4.66
N ARG A 71 10.57 -4.95 5.61
CA ARG A 71 9.56 -3.88 5.67
C ARG A 71 10.21 -2.50 5.81
N GLY A 72 10.05 -1.66 4.80
CA GLY A 72 10.44 -0.25 4.81
C GLY A 72 9.42 0.63 5.51
N ARG A 73 9.68 1.94 5.50
CA ARG A 73 8.80 2.97 6.08
C ARG A 73 8.49 4.02 5.02
N ASN A 74 7.20 4.34 4.90
CA ASN A 74 6.73 5.47 4.10
C ASN A 74 6.34 6.59 5.07
N ARG A 75 6.87 7.80 4.85
CA ARG A 75 6.57 8.98 5.68
C ARG A 75 5.07 9.34 5.66
N ASN A 76 4.40 9.11 4.54
CA ASN A 76 2.97 9.36 4.39
C ASN A 76 2.12 8.30 5.11
N ALA A 77 2.68 7.12 5.37
CA ALA A 77 2.03 6.02 6.08
C ALA A 77 2.29 6.11 7.59
N LEU A 78 1.80 7.18 8.24
CA LEU A 78 1.91 7.36 9.69
C LEU A 78 1.20 6.20 10.42
N GLY A 79 1.96 5.18 10.82
CA GLY A 79 1.46 3.92 11.42
C GLY A 79 1.77 2.64 10.62
N GLY A 80 2.37 2.76 9.44
CA GLY A 80 2.88 1.63 8.66
C GLY A 80 1.81 0.63 8.20
N ALA A 81 2.16 -0.65 8.21
CA ALA A 81 1.25 -1.73 7.82
C ALA A 81 0.18 -1.95 8.89
N GLN A 82 -1.09 -1.83 8.50
CA GLN A 82 -2.24 -1.97 9.40
C GLN A 82 -2.88 -3.38 9.39
N GLY A 83 -2.44 -4.24 8.47
CA GLY A 83 -2.88 -5.64 8.41
C GLY A 83 -2.31 -6.43 9.57
N ARG A 84 -3.11 -7.31 10.21
CA ARG A 84 -2.64 -8.08 11.38
C ARG A 84 -1.44 -8.97 11.07
N ILE A 85 -1.38 -9.54 9.87
CA ILE A 85 -0.24 -10.39 9.45
C ILE A 85 1.03 -9.55 9.35
N LEU A 86 1.01 -8.47 8.57
CA LEU A 86 2.19 -7.62 8.37
C LEU A 86 2.57 -6.82 9.63
N LYS A 87 1.62 -6.57 10.54
CA LYS A 87 1.86 -5.88 11.82
C LYS A 87 2.38 -6.82 12.90
N ALA A 88 2.00 -8.11 12.92
CA ALA A 88 2.39 -9.07 13.98
C ALA A 88 3.91 -9.19 14.16
N PHE A 89 4.67 -8.81 13.15
CA PHE A 89 6.12 -8.64 13.23
C PHE A 89 6.41 -7.20 13.69
N ASP A 90 6.34 -6.98 15.02
CA ASP A 90 6.38 -5.64 15.61
C ASP A 90 7.76 -4.97 15.45
N GLU A 91 8.85 -5.73 15.45
CA GLU A 91 10.21 -5.15 15.37
C GLU A 91 10.86 -5.27 13.99
N ARG A 92 10.77 -6.45 13.36
CA ARG A 92 11.43 -6.73 12.08
C ARG A 92 10.69 -7.79 11.29
N LEU A 93 10.11 -7.37 10.15
CA LEU A 93 9.60 -8.28 9.14
C LEU A 93 10.66 -8.40 8.05
N ASP A 94 11.41 -9.48 8.10
CA ASP A 94 12.30 -9.93 7.03
C ASP A 94 11.70 -11.22 6.45
N ILE A 95 11.42 -11.21 5.16
CA ILE A 95 10.86 -12.35 4.42
C ILE A 95 11.93 -12.78 3.43
N LEU A 96 12.18 -14.07 3.29
CA LEU A 96 13.07 -14.59 2.25
C LEU A 96 12.58 -14.14 0.87
N GLU A 97 13.48 -13.76 -0.04
CA GLU A 97 13.08 -13.36 -1.39
C GLU A 97 12.26 -14.45 -2.08
N GLU A 98 12.67 -15.72 -1.93
CA GLU A 98 12.01 -16.87 -2.56
C GLU A 98 10.57 -17.13 -2.09
N GLU A 99 10.16 -16.56 -0.95
CA GLU A 99 8.80 -16.71 -0.44
C GLU A 99 7.78 -15.88 -1.22
N ILE A 100 8.23 -14.81 -1.88
CA ILE A 100 7.38 -13.85 -2.60
C ILE A 100 7.65 -13.99 -4.11
N PRO A 101 6.74 -14.61 -4.88
CA PRO A 101 6.86 -14.63 -6.32
C PRO A 101 6.75 -13.22 -6.89
N ARG A 102 7.20 -13.05 -8.14
CA ARG A 102 7.22 -11.75 -8.83
C ARG A 102 5.84 -11.08 -8.88
N GLU A 103 4.78 -11.86 -9.01
CA GLU A 103 3.39 -11.41 -9.04
C GLU A 103 2.88 -10.95 -7.67
N GLY A 104 3.68 -11.11 -6.61
CA GLY A 104 3.34 -10.82 -5.23
C GLY A 104 2.45 -11.88 -4.59
N LEU A 105 2.07 -11.63 -3.33
CA LEU A 105 1.18 -12.50 -2.56
C LEU A 105 0.00 -11.73 -1.99
N HIS A 106 -1.16 -12.37 -2.01
CA HIS A 106 -2.32 -11.96 -1.23
C HIS A 106 -2.46 -12.90 -0.03
N LEU A 107 -2.45 -12.33 1.18
CA LEU A 107 -2.68 -13.08 2.42
C LEU A 107 -3.99 -12.66 3.05
N THR A 108 -4.95 -13.58 3.08
CA THR A 108 -6.28 -13.35 3.66
C THR A 108 -6.35 -14.00 5.03
N ARG A 109 -6.75 -13.23 6.05
CA ARG A 109 -7.00 -13.73 7.42
C ARG A 109 -8.49 -13.58 7.72
N THR A 110 -9.17 -14.69 7.99
CA THR A 110 -10.60 -14.71 8.31
C THR A 110 -10.86 -15.52 9.59
N TYR A 111 -11.95 -15.20 10.29
CA TYR A 111 -12.47 -16.07 11.33
C TYR A 111 -13.36 -17.13 10.68
N GLN A 112 -13.21 -18.37 11.12
CA GLN A 112 -13.94 -19.54 10.66
C GLN A 112 -14.73 -20.08 11.84
N LEU A 113 -16.03 -20.27 11.66
CA LEU A 113 -16.94 -20.75 12.69
C LEU A 113 -17.57 -22.05 12.19
N ALA A 114 -17.50 -23.11 12.99
CA ALA A 114 -18.23 -24.34 12.71
C ALA A 114 -18.86 -24.90 13.97
N ARG A 115 -19.94 -25.66 13.76
CA ARG A 115 -20.61 -26.44 14.80
C ARG A 115 -20.27 -27.91 14.60
N TRP A 116 -19.88 -28.58 15.68
CA TRP A 116 -19.52 -29.99 15.68
C TRP A 116 -20.74 -30.88 15.91
N ILE A 117 -20.59 -32.17 15.64
CA ILE A 117 -21.68 -33.16 15.71
C ILE A 117 -22.26 -33.36 17.12
N ASP A 118 -21.50 -33.02 18.15
CA ASP A 118 -21.92 -33.02 19.56
C ASP A 118 -22.68 -31.75 19.96
N GLY A 119 -22.85 -30.81 19.03
CA GLY A 119 -23.48 -29.52 19.27
C GLY A 119 -22.53 -28.40 19.71
N SER A 120 -21.25 -28.69 19.96
CA SER A 120 -20.22 -27.71 20.35
C SER A 120 -19.90 -26.72 19.23
N THR A 121 -19.50 -25.50 19.57
CA THR A 121 -19.13 -24.45 18.60
C THR A 121 -17.63 -24.17 18.65
N TYR A 122 -16.99 -24.17 17.49
CA TYR A 122 -15.56 -23.91 17.34
C TYR A 122 -15.34 -22.66 16.48
N LEU A 123 -14.51 -21.75 16.98
CA LEU A 123 -14.07 -20.55 16.28
C LEU A 123 -12.55 -20.60 16.14
N TRP A 124 -12.04 -20.50 14.92
CA TRP A 124 -10.61 -20.43 14.66
C TRP A 124 -10.28 -19.35 13.63
N VAL A 125 -8.99 -19.06 13.50
CA VAL A 125 -8.48 -18.11 12.50
C VAL A 125 -7.95 -18.90 11.32
N GLY A 126 -8.60 -18.75 10.16
CA GLY A 126 -8.08 -19.20 8.87
C GLY A 126 -7.08 -18.19 8.31
N ARG A 127 -6.04 -18.71 7.63
CA ARG A 127 -5.10 -17.92 6.83
C ARG A 127 -4.96 -18.58 5.47
N TYR A 128 -5.09 -17.80 4.41
CA TYR A 128 -4.99 -18.28 3.04
C TYR A 128 -3.97 -17.46 2.27
N LYS A 129 -3.17 -18.12 1.42
CA LYS A 129 -2.13 -17.53 0.57
C LYS A 129 -2.54 -17.75 -0.88
N GLU A 130 -2.70 -16.65 -1.61
CA GLU A 130 -2.89 -16.64 -3.06
C GLU A 130 -1.73 -15.89 -3.71
N THR A 131 -1.38 -16.30 -4.92
CA THR A 131 -0.50 -15.50 -5.78
C THR A 131 -1.24 -14.26 -6.26
N GLY A 132 -0.52 -13.14 -6.32
CA GLY A 132 -1.04 -11.93 -6.93
C GLY A 132 -1.19 -12.07 -8.45
N ARG A 133 -1.67 -11.00 -9.08
CA ARG A 133 -1.91 -10.96 -10.54
C ARG A 133 -0.88 -10.11 -11.29
N GLY A 134 0.16 -9.63 -10.61
CA GLY A 134 1.18 -8.77 -11.20
C GLY A 134 1.84 -7.87 -10.16
N GLU A 135 2.84 -7.13 -10.60
CA GLU A 135 3.63 -6.25 -9.73
C GLU A 135 2.79 -5.08 -9.21
N GLY A 136 2.93 -4.78 -7.91
CA GLY A 136 2.36 -3.57 -7.34
C GLY A 136 3.17 -2.34 -7.75
N SER A 137 2.50 -1.22 -8.01
CA SER A 137 3.16 0.08 -8.24
C SER A 137 2.78 1.09 -7.17
N SER A 138 3.78 1.77 -6.64
CA SER A 138 3.61 2.94 -5.75
C SER A 138 3.11 4.17 -6.50
N GLY A 139 3.24 4.20 -7.83
CA GLY A 139 3.03 5.39 -8.64
C GLY A 139 4.09 6.49 -8.44
N LEU A 140 5.21 6.17 -7.75
CA LEU A 140 6.32 7.09 -7.55
C LEU A 140 6.93 7.50 -8.89
N ARG A 141 7.00 8.81 -9.14
CA ARG A 141 7.64 9.40 -10.31
C ARG A 141 8.68 10.40 -9.83
N PHE A 142 9.77 10.48 -10.57
CA PHE A 142 10.82 11.48 -10.39
C PHE A 142 10.81 12.43 -11.57
N ASP A 143 11.41 13.60 -11.40
CA ASP A 143 11.86 14.46 -12.49
C ASP A 143 10.75 14.77 -13.52
N THR A 144 9.60 15.20 -13.01
CA THR A 144 8.43 15.48 -13.84
C THR A 144 8.30 16.97 -14.09
N ALA A 145 8.33 17.37 -15.36
CA ALA A 145 7.95 18.71 -15.79
C ALA A 145 6.42 18.85 -15.81
N LEU A 146 5.90 19.85 -15.11
CA LEU A 146 4.48 20.15 -15.04
C LEU A 146 4.19 21.52 -15.69
N PRO A 147 3.03 21.70 -16.31
CA PRO A 147 2.61 23.02 -16.77
C PRO A 147 2.57 24.00 -15.60
N SER A 148 2.91 25.26 -15.87
CA SER A 148 2.63 26.35 -14.92
C SER A 148 1.17 26.77 -15.02
N ALA A 149 0.64 27.36 -13.95
CA ALA A 149 -0.70 27.93 -13.95
C ALA A 149 -0.61 29.44 -14.21
N LYS A 150 -1.39 29.96 -15.15
CA LYS A 150 -1.47 31.40 -15.44
C LYS A 150 -2.93 31.86 -15.36
N LYS A 151 -3.16 32.98 -14.68
CA LYS A 151 -4.45 33.68 -14.68
C LYS A 151 -4.47 34.59 -15.92
N GLU A 152 -5.53 34.52 -16.71
CA GLU A 152 -5.77 35.47 -17.81
C GLU A 152 -6.15 36.86 -17.27
#